data_AF-A0A291LW69-F1
#
_entry.id   AF-A0A291LW69-F1
#
_cell.length_a   1.000
_cell.length_b   1.000
_cell.length_c   1.000
_cell.angle_alpha   90.00
_cell.angle_beta   90.00
_cell.angle_gamma   90.00
#
_symmetry.space_group_name_H-M   'P 1'
#
loop_
_entity.id
_entity.type
_entity.pdbx_description
1 polymer ?
#
loop_
_entity_poly.entity_id
_entity_poly.type
_entity_poly.pdbx_seq_one_letter_code
_entity_poly.pdbx_strand_id
1 'polypeptide(L)'
;MNVMSKTERPDPPKPTARKDAPVNKMFEGRAKAFLRDAMRQQGVSTEQLAERLADIGVEMSAGGVANKISRGGFSAVFLFQCLEVIDFKYEKTQF
;
A
#
# COMPACT_ATOMS: atom_id res chain seq x y z
N MET A 1 13.51 -17.13 37.65
CA MET A 1 13.35 -16.57 36.29
C MET A 1 13.35 -17.75 35.33
N ASN A 2 12.21 -18.16 34.77
CA ASN A 2 12.14 -19.34 33.91
C ASN A 2 12.29 -18.92 32.45
N VAL A 3 13.46 -19.15 31.87
CA VAL A 3 13.69 -19.05 30.44
C VAL A 3 13.08 -20.30 29.80
N MET A 4 11.98 -20.16 29.07
CA MET A 4 11.41 -21.26 28.30
C MET A 4 12.47 -21.82 27.34
N SER A 5 12.68 -23.12 27.40
CA SER A 5 13.65 -23.81 26.55
C SER A 5 13.16 -23.81 25.10
N LYS A 6 14.10 -23.81 24.14
CA LYS A 6 13.81 -23.77 22.69
C LYS A 6 12.87 -24.90 22.20
N THR A 7 12.76 -25.97 22.98
CA THR A 7 12.09 -27.25 22.66
C THR A 7 10.56 -27.22 22.80
N GLU A 8 9.98 -26.23 23.50
CA GLU A 8 8.52 -26.17 23.76
C GLU A 8 7.75 -25.23 22.83
N ARG A 9 8.41 -24.61 21.84
CA ARG A 9 7.72 -23.70 20.92
C ARG A 9 6.95 -24.50 19.87
N PRO A 10 5.62 -24.32 19.74
CA PRO A 10 4.86 -24.99 18.69
C PRO A 10 5.40 -24.57 17.31
N ASP A 11 5.38 -25.52 16.37
CA ASP A 11 5.82 -25.26 15.00
C ASP A 11 5.05 -24.07 14.42
N PRO A 12 5.73 -23.16 13.68
CA PRO A 12 5.05 -22.09 12.98
C PRO A 12 3.93 -22.66 12.09
N PRO A 13 2.78 -21.96 12.02
CA PRO A 13 1.73 -22.38 11.10
C PRO A 13 2.30 -22.45 9.68
N LYS A 14 1.98 -23.55 8.97
CA LYS A 14 2.45 -23.78 7.60
C LYS A 14 2.10 -22.55 6.75
N PRO A 15 3.08 -21.94 6.04
CA PRO A 15 2.80 -20.81 5.17
C PRO A 15 1.82 -21.22 4.08
N THR A 16 0.62 -20.65 4.08
CA THR A 16 -0.34 -20.77 2.99
C THR A 16 -0.36 -19.45 2.21
N ALA A 17 -0.46 -19.53 0.89
CA ALA A 17 -0.61 -18.33 0.08
C ALA A 17 -1.93 -17.64 0.43
N ARG A 18 -1.85 -16.47 1.07
CA ARG A 18 -3.05 -15.70 1.46
C ARG A 18 -3.62 -14.85 0.33
N LYS A 19 -3.05 -14.91 -0.88
CA LYS A 19 -3.32 -13.99 -2.00
C LYS A 19 -4.82 -13.77 -2.26
N ASP A 20 -5.60 -14.85 -2.22
CA ASP A 20 -7.04 -14.83 -2.50
C ASP A 20 -7.91 -14.99 -1.24
N ALA A 21 -7.31 -14.88 -0.05
CA ALA A 21 -8.07 -14.92 1.19
C ALA A 21 -9.05 -13.73 1.27
N PRO A 22 -10.28 -13.92 1.75
CA PRO A 22 -11.26 -12.84 1.90
C PRO A 22 -10.74 -11.63 2.69
N VAL A 23 -9.91 -11.89 3.71
CA VAL A 23 -9.25 -10.83 4.49
C VAL A 23 -8.35 -9.96 3.63
N ASN A 24 -7.56 -10.55 2.73
CA ASN A 24 -6.69 -9.77 1.83
C ASN A 24 -7.53 -8.91 0.88
N LYS A 25 -8.59 -9.46 0.30
CA LYS A 25 -9.50 -8.69 -0.58
C LYS A 25 -10.13 -7.50 0.14
N MET A 26 -10.50 -7.66 1.40
CA MET A 26 -11.02 -6.57 2.24
C MET A 26 -9.98 -5.46 2.44
N PHE A 27 -8.73 -5.82 2.77
CA PHE A 27 -7.66 -4.83 2.97
C PHE A 27 -7.17 -4.19 1.67
N GLU A 28 -7.12 -4.93 0.55
CA GLU A 28 -6.89 -4.37 -0.79
C GLU A 28 -7.96 -3.32 -1.14
N GLY A 29 -9.22 -3.61 -0.79
CA GLY A 29 -10.34 -2.67 -0.92
C GLY A 29 -10.14 -1.38 -0.11
N ARG A 30 -9.67 -1.51 1.14
CA ARG A 30 -9.35 -0.37 2.01
C ARG A 30 -8.17 0.45 1.47
N ALA A 31 -7.11 -0.21 1.03
CA ALA A 31 -5.91 0.45 0.51
C ALA A 31 -6.22 1.30 -0.73
N LYS A 32 -6.98 0.76 -1.69
CA LYS A 32 -7.36 1.53 -2.89
C LYS A 32 -8.32 2.67 -2.58
N ALA A 33 -9.23 2.50 -1.61
CA ALA A 33 -10.15 3.55 -1.21
C ALA A 33 -9.39 4.71 -0.58
N PHE A 34 -8.51 4.40 0.38
CA PHE A 34 -7.62 5.37 1.02
C PHE A 34 -6.82 6.20 0.02
N LEU A 35 -6.12 5.55 -0.91
CA LEU A 35 -5.30 6.27 -1.89
C LEU A 35 -6.16 7.15 -2.82
N ARG A 36 -7.33 6.67 -3.25
CA ARG A 36 -8.25 7.47 -4.08
C ARG A 36 -8.80 8.68 -3.34
N ASP A 37 -9.09 8.53 -2.06
CA ASP A 37 -9.58 9.64 -1.24
C ASP A 37 -8.48 10.67 -0.99
N ALA A 38 -7.24 10.23 -0.76
CA ALA A 38 -6.08 11.11 -0.70
C ALA A 38 -5.90 11.90 -2.02
N MET A 39 -5.97 11.23 -3.17
CA MET A 39 -5.90 11.88 -4.49
C MET A 39 -7.03 12.90 -4.68
N ARG A 40 -8.27 12.56 -4.29
CA ARG A 40 -9.43 13.47 -4.37
C ARG A 40 -9.27 14.69 -3.49
N GLN A 41 -8.78 14.53 -2.27
CA GLN A 41 -8.53 15.63 -1.34
C GLN A 41 -7.49 16.62 -1.90
N GLN A 42 -6.50 16.11 -2.62
CA GLN A 42 -5.45 16.91 -3.27
C GLN A 42 -5.82 17.36 -4.69
N GLY A 43 -7.00 16.97 -5.21
CA GLY A 43 -7.44 17.31 -6.56
C GLY A 43 -6.57 16.72 -7.68
N VAL A 44 -5.88 15.60 -7.42
CA VAL A 44 -4.92 15.00 -8.36
C VAL A 44 -5.60 13.89 -9.18
N SER A 45 -5.51 13.97 -10.50
CA SER A 45 -5.97 12.93 -11.42
C SER A 45 -4.98 11.75 -11.51
N THR A 46 -5.37 10.63 -12.13
CA THR A 46 -4.45 9.49 -12.29
C THR A 46 -3.32 9.82 -13.29
N GLU A 47 -3.63 10.66 -14.29
CA GLU A 47 -2.67 11.17 -15.28
C GLU A 47 -1.62 12.05 -14.60
N GLN A 48 -2.07 13.02 -13.80
CA GLN A 48 -1.18 13.88 -13.02
C GLN A 48 -0.36 13.07 -12.01
N LEU A 49 -0.94 12.05 -11.38
CA LEU A 49 -0.20 11.16 -10.49
C LEU A 49 0.91 10.42 -11.25
N ALA A 50 0.63 9.93 -12.46
CA ALA A 50 1.63 9.24 -13.28
C ALA A 50 2.77 10.18 -13.70
N GLU A 51 2.46 11.41 -14.09
CA GLU A 51 3.45 12.44 -14.42
C GLU A 51 4.36 12.73 -13.21
N ARG A 52 3.79 12.99 -12.03
CA ARG A 52 4.58 13.29 -10.84
C ARG A 52 5.36 12.08 -10.30
N LEU A 53 4.87 10.86 -10.53
CA LEU A 53 5.63 9.65 -10.24
C LEU A 53 6.85 9.54 -11.16
N ALA A 54 6.74 9.93 -12.43
CA ALA A 54 7.89 9.97 -13.34
C ALA A 54 8.95 10.98 -12.88
N ASP A 55 8.55 12.13 -12.30
CA ASP A 55 9.49 13.13 -11.76
C ASP A 55 10.41 12.57 -10.66
N ILE A 56 9.96 11.54 -9.92
CA ILE A 56 10.76 10.83 -8.90
C ILE A 56 11.37 9.52 -9.41
N GLY A 57 11.34 9.27 -10.73
CA GLY A 57 11.91 8.09 -11.39
C GLY A 57 11.02 6.84 -11.38
N VAL A 58 9.73 6.97 -11.06
CA VAL A 58 8.75 5.88 -11.12
C VAL A 58 7.99 5.94 -12.44
N GLU A 59 8.62 5.43 -13.49
CA GLU A 59 8.08 5.40 -14.85
C GLU A 59 6.87 4.46 -14.97
N MET A 60 5.68 5.03 -15.11
CA MET A 60 4.43 4.30 -15.32
C MET A 60 3.46 5.09 -16.19
N SER A 61 2.74 4.40 -17.08
CA SER A 61 1.63 5.04 -17.80
C SER A 61 0.45 5.31 -16.86
N ALA A 62 -0.37 6.32 -17.17
CA ALA A 62 -1.61 6.62 -16.44
C ALA A 62 -2.52 5.39 -16.31
N GLY A 63 -2.66 4.61 -17.38
CA GLY A 63 -3.40 3.34 -17.36
C GLY A 63 -2.76 2.29 -16.44
N GLY A 64 -1.43 2.22 -16.39
CA GLY A 64 -0.69 1.36 -15.47
C GLY A 64 -0.94 1.72 -14.01
N VAL A 65 -0.89 3.01 -13.68
CA VAL A 65 -1.21 3.54 -12.35
C VAL A 65 -2.67 3.24 -11.98
N ALA A 66 -3.63 3.54 -12.86
CA ALA A 66 -5.05 3.25 -12.65
C ALA A 66 -5.30 1.76 -12.36
N ASN A 67 -4.69 0.87 -13.15
CA ASN A 67 -4.81 -0.57 -12.99
C ASN A 67 -4.20 -1.07 -11.68
N LYS A 68 -3.03 -0.53 -11.30
CA LYS A 68 -2.35 -0.88 -10.05
C LYS A 68 -3.19 -0.47 -8.83
N ILE A 69 -3.73 0.76 -8.83
CA ILE A 69 -4.63 1.24 -7.78
C ILE A 69 -5.92 0.42 -7.75
N SER A 70 -6.52 0.13 -8.90
CA SER A 70 -7.78 -0.62 -8.99
C SER A 70 -7.70 -2.02 -8.39
N ARG A 71 -6.55 -2.70 -8.58
CA ARG A 71 -6.27 -4.02 -7.99
C ARG A 71 -6.08 -3.99 -6.47
N GLY A 72 -5.65 -2.85 -5.89
CA GLY A 72 -5.52 -2.65 -4.45
C GLY A 72 -4.36 -3.40 -3.76
N GLY A 73 -3.77 -4.40 -4.40
CA GLY A 73 -2.62 -5.16 -3.90
C GLY A 73 -1.27 -4.56 -4.27
N PHE A 74 -1.11 -3.24 -4.14
CA PHE A 74 0.17 -2.57 -4.37
C PHE A 74 1.06 -2.61 -3.11
N SER A 75 2.37 -2.42 -3.28
CA SER A 75 3.32 -2.38 -2.15
C SER A 75 3.14 -1.12 -1.31
N ALA A 76 3.52 -1.19 -0.05
CA ALA A 76 3.58 0.00 0.82
C ALA A 76 4.52 1.07 0.24
N VAL A 77 5.62 0.66 -0.40
CA VAL A 77 6.55 1.58 -1.08
C VAL A 77 5.82 2.39 -2.16
N PHE A 78 5.02 1.74 -3.01
CA PHE A 78 4.22 2.44 -4.03
C PHE A 78 3.21 3.39 -3.40
N LEU A 79 2.57 2.99 -2.30
CA LEU A 79 1.67 3.88 -1.57
C LEU A 79 2.40 5.16 -1.12
N PHE A 80 3.56 5.04 -0.48
CA PHE A 80 4.33 6.20 -0.02
C PHE A 80 4.82 7.07 -1.16
N GLN A 81 5.27 6.47 -2.27
CA GLN A 81 5.59 7.22 -3.48
C GLN A 81 4.40 8.04 -3.97
N CYS A 82 3.20 7.46 -4.02
CA CYS A 82 2.00 8.21 -4.39
C CYS A 82 1.66 9.32 -3.40
N LEU A 83 1.76 9.08 -2.09
CA LEU A 83 1.46 10.09 -1.08
C LEU A 83 2.43 11.27 -1.10
N GLU A 84 3.72 10.99 -1.31
CA GLU A 84 4.77 12.02 -1.42
C GLU A 84 4.50 12.94 -2.60
N VAL A 85 4.24 12.38 -3.79
CA VAL A 85 4.10 13.19 -5.02
C VAL A 85 2.77 13.97 -5.09
N ILE A 86 1.76 13.60 -4.29
CA ILE A 86 0.51 14.36 -4.19
C ILE A 86 0.51 15.34 -3.00
N ASP A 87 1.65 15.52 -2.32
CA ASP A 87 1.80 16.35 -1.11
C ASP A 87 0.75 16.01 -0.04
N PHE A 88 0.45 14.72 0.13
CA PHE A 88 -0.46 14.27 1.16
C PHE A 88 0.23 14.28 2.52
N LYS A 89 -0.06 15.32 3.31
CA LYS A 89 0.40 15.42 4.69
C LYS A 89 -0.27 14.35 5.55
N TYR A 90 0.46 13.30 5.87
CA TYR A 90 0.13 12.48 7.04
C TYR A 90 0.59 13.25 8.28
N GLU A 91 -0.33 13.61 9.17
CA GLU A 91 0.05 14.16 10.47
C GLU A 91 1.00 13.15 11.14
N LYS A 92 2.25 13.56 11.35
CA LYS A 92 3.16 12.81 12.22
C LYS A 92 2.62 12.95 13.63
N THR A 93 1.76 12.04 14.05
CA THR A 93 1.53 11.82 15.49
C THR A 93 2.90 11.53 16.09
N GLN A 94 3.36 12.44 16.94
CA GLN A 94 4.61 12.28 17.66
C GLN A 94 4.59 10.94 18.41
N PHE A 95 5.58 10.11 18.13
CA PHE A 95 5.92 8.97 18.97
C PHE A 95 6.74 9.45 20.15
#